data_AF-A0A9E8X7L9-F1
#
_entry.id   AF-A0A9E8X7L9-F1
#
_cell.length_a   1.000
_cell.length_b   1.000
_cell.length_c   1.000
_cell.angle_alpha   90.00
_cell.angle_beta   90.00
_cell.angle_gamma   90.00
#
_symmetry.space_group_name_H-M   'P 1'
#
loop_
_entity.id
_entity.type
_entity.pdbx_description
1 polymer ?
#
loop_
_entity_poly.entity_id
_entity_poly.type
_entity_poly.pdbx_seq_one_letter_code
_entity_poly.pdbx_strand_id
1 'polypeptide(L)' 'MSRLTLDDLLDQLEQARQIAIEERKPTAMIQATATMAKLTGLDKPVIKDVYADSKPVVFNITGLSPEAASQAYQDIMG' A
#
# COMPACT_ATOMS: atom_id res chain seq x y z
N MET A 1 1.11 -3.41 -24.89
CA MET A 1 0.04 -3.16 -23.89
C MET A 1 0.20 -1.74 -23.41
N SER A 2 -0.83 -0.89 -23.50
CA SER A 2 -0.74 0.46 -22.96
C SER A 2 -0.60 0.38 -21.44
N ARG A 3 0.40 1.06 -20.88
CA ARG A 3 0.68 1.04 -19.44
C ARG A 3 -0.24 2.06 -18.80
N LEU A 4 -1.42 1.61 -18.36
CA LEU A 4 -2.38 2.45 -17.66
C LEU A 4 -1.76 2.96 -16.36
N THR A 5 -1.68 4.28 -16.19
CA THR A 5 -1.15 4.92 -14.98
C THR A 5 -2.27 5.18 -13.98
N LEU A 6 -1.89 5.50 -12.73
CA LEU A 6 -2.84 5.89 -11.70
C LEU A 6 -3.59 7.16 -12.09
N ASP A 7 -2.92 8.12 -12.73
CA ASP A 7 -3.51 9.37 -13.17
C ASP A 7 -4.54 9.13 -14.27
N ASP A 8 -4.26 8.24 -15.23
CA ASP A 8 -5.22 7.85 -16.27
C ASP A 8 -6.50 7.24 -15.66
N LEU A 9 -6.36 6.46 -14.58
CA LEU A 9 -7.49 5.86 -13.87
C LEU A 9 -8.33 6.91 -13.13
N LEU A 10 -7.67 7.90 -12.50
CA LEU A 10 -8.34 8.99 -11.80
C LEU A 10 -9.11 9.89 -12.78
N ASP A 11 -8.52 10.20 -13.94
CA ASP A 11 -9.17 10.99 -14.98
C ASP A 11 -10.41 10.29 -15.56
N GLN A 12 -10.34 8.98 -15.78
CA GLN A 12 -11.48 8.19 -16.23
C GLN A 12 -12.59 8.13 -15.16
N LEU A 13 -12.23 8.04 -13.88
CA LEU A 13 -13.16 8.04 -12.75
C LEU A 13 -13.87 9.39 -12.60
N GLU A 14 -13.16 10.49 -12.78
CA GLU A 14 -13.75 11.83 -12.72
C GLU A 14 -14.70 12.08 -13.89
N GLN A 15 -14.35 11.63 -15.11
CA GLN A 15 -15.26 11.65 -16.25
C GLN A 15 -16.53 10.83 -15.99
N ALA A 16 -16.39 9.61 -15.44
CA ALA A 16 -17.53 8.78 -15.06
C ALA A 16 -18.42 9.45 -13.99
N ARG A 17 -17.81 10.18 -13.04
CA ARG A 17 -18.52 10.96 -12.03
C ARG A 17 -19.32 12.12 -12.65
N GLN A 18 -18.75 12.83 -13.63
CA GLN A 18 -19.45 13.91 -14.33
C GLN A 18 -20.65 13.39 -15.12
N ILE A 19 -20.49 12.29 -15.85
CA ILE A 19 -21.61 11.63 -16.56
C ILE A 19 -22.70 11.20 -15.55
N ALA A 20 -22.32 10.65 -14.40
CA ALA A 20 -23.28 10.29 -13.36
C ALA A 20 -24.03 11.49 -12.78
N ILE A 21 -23.42 12.66 -12.71
CA ILE A 21 -24.07 13.92 -12.29
C ILE A 21 -25.09 14.34 -13.35
N GLU A 22 -24.71 14.34 -14.62
CA GLU A 22 -25.58 14.70 -15.75
C GLU A 22 -26.80 13.78 -15.82
N GLU A 23 -26.60 12.47 -15.66
CA GLU A 23 -27.66 11.46 -15.68
C GLU A 23 -28.45 11.37 -14.36
N ARG A 24 -28.13 12.19 -13.35
CA ARG A 24 -28.72 12.16 -12.00
C ARG A 24 -28.70 10.75 -11.38
N LYS A 25 -27.57 10.05 -11.50
CA LYS A 25 -27.32 8.74 -10.89
C LYS A 25 -26.48 8.87 -9.62
N PRO A 26 -27.10 9.17 -8.46
CA PRO A 26 -26.38 9.43 -7.21
C PRO A 26 -25.53 8.24 -6.74
N THR A 27 -26.00 7.00 -6.96
CA THR A 27 -25.26 5.79 -6.60
C THR A 27 -23.93 5.69 -7.34
N ALA A 28 -23.91 5.97 -8.64
CA ALA A 28 -22.69 5.95 -9.44
C ALA A 28 -21.71 7.05 -9.03
N MET A 29 -22.22 8.24 -8.69
CA MET A 29 -21.41 9.34 -8.17
C MET A 29 -20.75 8.98 -6.83
N ILE A 30 -21.49 8.35 -5.90
CA ILE A 30 -20.95 7.89 -4.62
C ILE A 30 -19.88 6.82 -4.83
N GLN A 31 -20.13 5.86 -5.73
CA GLN A 31 -19.17 4.81 -6.06
C GLN A 31 -17.88 5.38 -6.64
N ALA A 32 -17.97 6.33 -7.58
CA ALA A 32 -16.80 6.99 -8.15
C ALA A 32 -16.00 7.74 -7.07
N THR A 33 -16.69 8.47 -6.21
CA THR A 33 -16.07 9.23 -5.10
C THR A 33 -15.38 8.31 -4.09
N ALA A 34 -16.04 7.22 -3.69
CA ALA A 34 -15.46 6.24 -2.76
C ALA A 34 -14.24 5.53 -3.38
N THR A 35 -14.29 5.23 -4.68
CA THR A 35 -13.17 4.60 -5.38
C THR A 35 -11.97 5.55 -5.47
N MET A 36 -12.20 6.83 -5.77
CA MET A 36 -11.14 7.86 -5.72
C MET A 36 -10.52 7.98 -4.32
N ALA A 37 -11.33 7.95 -3.26
CA ALA A 37 -10.82 8.01 -1.89
C ALA A 37 -9.95 6.78 -1.53
N LYS A 38 -10.32 5.58 -2.01
CA LYS A 38 -9.50 4.37 -1.85
C LYS A 38 -8.17 4.46 -2.59
N LEU A 39 -8.18 4.92 -3.84
CA LEU A 39 -6.99 5.01 -4.70
C LEU A 39 -6.00 6.09 -4.21
N THR A 40 -6.50 7.23 -3.76
CA THR A 40 -5.69 8.33 -3.19
C THR A 40 -5.21 8.04 -1.77
N GLY A 41 -5.76 7.00 -1.14
CA GLY A 41 -5.41 6.59 0.21
C GLY A 41 -6.08 7.39 1.32
N LEU A 42 -7.11 8.17 1.00
CA LEU A 42 -7.99 8.83 1.98
C LEU A 42 -8.85 7.83 2.74
N ASP A 43 -9.17 6.69 2.11
CA ASP A 43 -9.90 5.56 2.70
C ASP A 43 -8.96 4.40 3.04
N LYS A 44 -7.80 4.70 3.63
CA LYS A 44 -6.90 3.68 4.18
C LYS A 44 -7.39 3.30 5.57
N PRO A 45 -7.52 2.00 5.89
CA PRO A 45 -7.62 1.61 7.29
C PRO A 45 -6.37 2.13 7.99
N VAL A 46 -6.54 2.79 9.13
CA VAL A 46 -5.44 3.21 9.99
C VAL A 46 -4.85 1.95 10.62
N ILE A 47 -4.10 1.16 9.84
CA ILE A 47 -3.13 0.21 10.37
C ILE A 47 -1.89 1.04 10.71
N LYS A 48 -2.05 2.01 11.62
CA LYS A 48 -0.93 2.69 12.23
C LYS A 48 -0.47 1.72 13.31
N ASP A 49 0.53 0.90 12.99
CA ASP A 49 1.29 0.25 14.06
C ASP A 49 1.89 1.40 14.88
N VAL A 50 1.25 1.66 16.02
CA VAL A 50 1.57 2.79 16.92
C VAL A 50 3.00 2.71 17.43
N TYR A 51 3.65 1.56 17.22
CA TYR A 51 5.01 1.25 17.64
C TYR A 51 5.98 1.03 16.47
N ALA A 52 5.61 1.36 15.22
CA ALA A 52 6.48 1.17 14.06
C ALA A 52 7.84 1.88 14.22
N ASP A 53 7.86 3.07 14.82
CA ASP A 53 9.10 3.82 15.11
C ASP A 53 9.80 3.35 16.41
N SER A 54 9.08 2.64 17.27
CA SER A 54 9.51 2.31 18.63
C SER A 54 10.00 0.87 18.79
N LYS A 55 9.89 0.05 17.75
CA LYS A 55 10.33 -1.35 17.77
C LYS A 55 11.48 -1.54 16.78
N PRO A 56 12.66 -2.00 17.22
CA PRO A 56 13.70 -2.39 16.29
C PRO A 56 13.15 -3.51 15.39
N VAL A 57 13.45 -3.43 14.09
CA VAL A 57 13.12 -4.48 13.13
C VAL A 57 13.90 -5.73 13.51
N VAL A 58 13.21 -6.75 14.03
CA VAL A 58 13.82 -8.04 14.39
C VAL A 58 13.66 -9.00 13.22
N PHE A 59 14.77 -9.32 12.56
CA PHE A 59 14.81 -10.42 11.58
C PHE A 59 15.08 -11.73 12.33
N ASN A 60 14.04 -12.55 12.52
CA ASN A 60 14.22 -13.92 13.00
C ASN A 60 14.70 -14.78 11.82
N ILE A 61 16.01 -14.93 11.70
CA ILE A 61 16.61 -15.86 10.74
C ILE A 61 16.40 -17.28 11.28
N THR A 62 15.40 -17.97 10.75
CA THR A 62 15.13 -19.37 11.12
C THR A 62 16.20 -20.28 10.51
N GLY A 63 16.75 -21.19 11.33
CA GLY A 63 17.71 -22.21 10.86
C GLY A 63 19.20 -21.91 11.08
N LEU A 64 19.55 -20.78 11.69
CA LEU A 64 20.91 -20.48 12.15
C LEU A 64 20.92 -20.38 13.67
N SER A 65 21.72 -21.23 14.33
CA SER A 65 21.97 -21.07 15.76
C SER A 65 22.92 -19.88 15.99
N PRO A 66 22.81 -19.15 17.12
CA PRO A 66 23.71 -18.04 17.44
C PRO A 66 25.20 -18.42 17.40
N GLU A 67 25.50 -19.66 17.79
CA GLU A 67 26.85 -20.21 17.83
C GLU A 67 27.41 -20.41 16.41
N ALA A 68 26.59 -20.97 15.50
CA ALA A 68 26.99 -21.17 14.11
C ALA A 68 27.23 -19.84 13.38
N ALA A 69 26.41 -18.82 13.67
CA ALA A 69 26.59 -17.48 13.11
C ALA A 69 27.86 -16.79 13.63
N SER A 70 28.17 -16.93 14.92
CA SER A 70 29.39 -16.38 15.52
C SER A 70 30.64 -17.04 14.93
N GLN A 71 30.63 -18.38 14.80
CA GLN A 71 31.75 -19.11 14.22
C GLN A 71 31.97 -18.73 12.75
N ALA A 72 30.90 -18.67 11.95
CA ALA A 72 30.99 -18.26 10.55
C ALA A 72 31.55 -16.84 10.40
N TYR A 73 31.22 -15.92 11.31
CA TYR A 73 31.80 -14.58 11.29
C TYR A 73 33.30 -14.58 11.61
N GLN A 74 33.73 -15.37 12.61
CA GLN A 74 35.15 -15.53 12.94
C GLN A 74 35.93 -16.15 11.79
N ASP A 75 35.38 -17.16 11.11
CA ASP A 75 36.04 -17.84 9.99
C ASP A 75 36.18 -16.95 8.74
N ILE A 76 35.34 -15.92 8.59
CA ILE A 76 35.35 -14.99 7.46
C ILE A 76 36.19 -13.73 7.75
N MET A 77 36.21 -13.27 9.00
CA MET A 77 36.79 -11.97 9.40
C MET A 77 38.08 -12.06 10.22
N GLY A 78 38.42 -13.25 10.73
CA GLY A 78 39.69 -13.55 11.42
C GLY A 78 40.72 -14.14 10.47
#